data_AF-U7R4Z9-F1
#
_entry.id   AF-U7R4Z9-F1
#
_cell.length_a   1.000
_cell.length_b   1.000
_cell.length_c   1.000
_cell.angle_alpha   90.00
_cell.angle_beta   90.00
_cell.angle_gamma   90.00
#
_symmetry.space_group_name_H-M   'P 1'
#
loop_
_entity.id
_entity.type
_entity.pdbx_description
1 polymer ?
#
loop_
_entity_poly.entity_id
_entity_poly.type
_entity_poly.pdbx_seq_one_letter_code
_entity_poly.pdbx_strand_id
1 'polypeptide(L)'
;MEHQTYVEVPELSTILEGASRPGHFRGVSTVVSKLFNLVQPDLTYFGEKDFQQLQLIRKMIADLAYDITLVSVPTVRDKNGLALSSRNNNLTTDEHRIAPELSKIMKSIAEKMAQGERHTEQLLAQASEQLREAGFMPDELFIRDAETLAPLNTESKNAVILMAAWLGQTRLIDNQRVDLTQ
;
A
#
# COMPACT_ATOMS: atom_id res chain seq x y z
N MET A 1 17.19 11.10 20.53
CA MET A 1 15.95 11.30 19.74
C MET A 1 14.81 11.94 20.54
N GLU A 2 14.90 12.07 21.88
CA GLU A 2 13.82 12.64 22.71
C GLU A 2 13.50 14.15 22.49
N HIS A 3 14.29 14.87 21.69
CA HIS A 3 14.12 16.31 21.45
C HIS A 3 13.97 16.70 19.96
N GLN A 4 13.67 15.74 19.08
CA GLN A 4 13.48 16.00 17.64
C GLN A 4 12.03 16.46 17.38
N THR A 5 11.83 17.63 16.79
CA THR A 5 10.52 18.03 16.23
C THR A 5 10.07 17.02 15.20
N TYR A 6 8.80 16.62 15.28
CA TYR A 6 8.19 15.63 14.38
C TYR A 6 6.94 16.20 13.72
N VAL A 7 6.58 15.59 12.60
CA VAL A 7 5.31 15.82 11.90
C VAL A 7 4.47 14.56 12.06
N GLU A 8 3.24 14.73 12.53
CA GLU A 8 2.27 13.64 12.67
C GLU A 8 1.09 13.89 11.74
N VAL A 9 0.71 12.86 10.97
CA VAL A 9 -0.48 12.86 10.12
C VAL A 9 -1.49 11.93 10.80
N PRO A 10 -2.49 12.48 11.53
CA PRO A 10 -3.45 11.67 12.27
C PRO A 10 -4.26 10.76 11.35
N GLU A 11 -4.88 9.72 11.93
CA GLU A 11 -5.73 8.71 11.27
C GLU A 11 -4.98 7.77 10.32
N LEU A 12 -4.18 8.29 9.38
CA LEU A 12 -3.42 7.48 8.43
C LEU A 12 -2.17 6.83 9.03
N SER A 13 -1.59 7.44 10.08
CA SER A 13 -0.34 6.95 10.69
C SER A 13 -0.52 5.76 11.63
N THR A 14 -1.74 5.47 12.07
CA THR A 14 -2.05 4.45 13.10
C THR A 14 -2.94 3.31 12.60
N ILE A 15 -3.41 3.34 11.35
CA ILE A 15 -4.21 2.28 10.72
C ILE A 15 -3.35 1.43 9.78
N LEU A 16 -3.86 0.25 9.39
CA LEU A 16 -3.26 -0.61 8.36
C LEU A 16 -1.77 -0.88 8.67
N GLU A 17 -0.84 -0.60 7.75
CA GLU A 17 0.60 -0.78 7.98
C GLU A 17 1.15 0.05 9.15
N GLY A 18 0.44 1.11 9.55
CA GLY A 18 0.78 1.95 10.69
C GLY A 18 0.49 1.27 12.02
N ALA A 19 -0.54 0.40 12.06
CA ALA A 19 -0.87 -0.40 13.23
C ALA A 19 0.20 -1.48 13.48
N SER A 20 0.64 -2.16 12.41
CA SER A 20 1.72 -3.16 12.48
C SER A 20 3.12 -2.55 12.58
N ARG A 21 3.30 -1.23 12.32
CA ARG A 21 4.59 -0.52 12.42
C ARG A 21 4.49 0.80 13.21
N PRO A 22 4.26 0.74 14.54
CA PRO A 22 4.10 1.93 15.36
C PRO A 22 5.25 2.94 15.19
N GLY A 23 4.91 4.21 14.95
CA GLY A 23 5.88 5.29 14.76
C GLY A 23 6.54 5.35 13.38
N HIS A 24 6.38 4.34 12.51
CA HIS A 24 6.98 4.33 11.18
C HIS A 24 6.55 5.54 10.35
N PHE A 25 5.24 5.77 10.26
CA PHE A 25 4.69 6.85 9.44
C PHE A 25 4.99 8.24 9.99
N ARG A 26 5.09 8.41 11.32
CA ARG A 26 5.60 9.65 11.93
C ARG A 26 7.04 9.92 11.50
N GLY A 27 7.88 8.88 11.46
CA GLY A 27 9.24 8.98 10.94
C GLY A 27 9.27 9.43 9.48
N VAL A 28 8.40 8.85 8.64
CA VAL A 28 8.28 9.20 7.22
C VAL A 28 7.82 10.65 7.04
N SER A 29 6.71 11.08 7.63
CA SER A 29 6.23 12.47 7.52
C SER A 29 7.27 13.47 8.01
N THR A 30 7.97 13.15 9.10
CA THR A 30 9.02 14.02 9.67
C THR A 30 10.20 14.18 8.72
N VAL A 31 10.75 13.08 8.20
CA VAL A 31 11.91 13.17 7.31
C VAL A 31 11.53 13.79 5.96
N VAL A 32 10.37 13.47 5.41
CA VAL A 32 9.93 14.05 4.13
C VAL A 32 9.64 15.54 4.29
N SER A 33 8.98 15.97 5.36
CA SER A 33 8.81 17.40 5.65
C SER A 33 10.14 18.13 5.77
N LYS A 34 11.12 17.53 6.46
CA LYS A 34 12.48 18.09 6.54
C LYS A 34 13.11 18.22 5.15
N LEU A 35 12.95 17.24 4.27
CA LEU A 35 13.47 17.27 2.90
C LEU A 35 12.75 18.31 2.04
N PHE A 36 11.43 18.45 2.15
CA PHE A 36 10.67 19.49 1.44
C PHE A 36 11.14 20.89 1.82
N ASN A 37 11.38 21.14 3.12
CA ASN A 37 11.89 22.43 3.58
C ASN A 37 13.32 22.73 3.10
N LEU A 38 14.15 21.69 2.90
CA LEU A 38 15.54 21.87 2.44
C LEU A 38 15.66 22.02 0.92
N VAL A 39 14.88 21.24 0.17
CA VAL A 39 14.98 21.16 -1.30
C VAL A 39 14.02 22.13 -1.99
N GLN A 40 12.88 22.44 -1.36
CA GLN A 40 11.81 23.27 -1.90
C GLN A 40 11.39 22.88 -3.34
N PRO A 41 11.00 21.62 -3.58
CA PRO A 41 10.72 21.14 -4.93
C PRO A 41 9.33 21.57 -5.42
N ASP A 42 9.18 21.90 -6.69
CA ASP A 42 7.85 22.10 -7.30
C ASP A 42 7.10 20.76 -7.47
N LEU A 43 7.85 19.69 -7.74
CA LEU A 43 7.34 18.34 -8.02
C LEU A 43 7.99 17.33 -7.09
N THR A 44 7.21 16.38 -6.58
CA THR A 44 7.74 15.23 -5.84
C THR A 44 7.11 13.93 -6.33
N TYR A 45 7.92 12.87 -6.41
CA TYR A 45 7.54 11.61 -7.02
C TYR A 45 7.59 10.49 -5.98
N PHE A 46 6.47 9.78 -5.81
CA PHE A 46 6.37 8.65 -4.90
C PHE A 46 5.73 7.46 -5.62
N GLY A 47 6.29 6.27 -5.39
CA GLY A 47 5.79 5.03 -5.97
C GLY A 47 4.45 4.60 -5.38
N GLU A 48 3.53 4.13 -6.22
CA GLU A 48 2.21 3.65 -5.81
C GLU A 48 2.26 2.35 -4.99
N LYS A 49 3.36 1.60 -5.06
CA LYS A 49 3.57 0.35 -4.30
C LYS A 49 3.40 0.55 -2.80
N ASP A 50 3.90 1.66 -2.27
CA ASP A 50 3.75 2.05 -0.87
C ASP A 50 2.52 2.98 -0.72
N PHE A 51 1.33 2.47 -1.07
CA PHE A 51 0.12 3.28 -1.26
C PHE A 51 -0.27 4.11 -0.03
N GLN A 52 -0.18 3.53 1.17
CA GLN A 52 -0.48 4.26 2.41
C GLN A 52 0.52 5.41 2.66
N GLN A 53 1.78 5.22 2.31
CA GLN A 53 2.77 6.30 2.35
C GLN A 53 2.40 7.41 1.36
N LEU A 54 2.02 7.06 0.13
CA LEU A 54 1.58 8.03 -0.87
C LEU A 54 0.38 8.86 -0.37
N GLN A 55 -0.63 8.22 0.21
CA GLN A 55 -1.80 8.92 0.78
C GLN A 55 -1.43 9.79 1.98
N LEU A 56 -0.52 9.30 2.84
CA LEU A 56 0.00 10.08 3.96
C LEU A 56 0.75 11.34 3.49
N ILE A 57 1.60 11.23 2.47
CA ILE A 57 2.32 12.39 1.90
C ILE A 57 1.34 13.35 1.23
N ARG A 58 0.33 12.84 0.50
CA ARG A 58 -0.73 13.66 -0.10
C ARG A 58 -1.46 14.50 0.96
N LYS A 59 -1.88 13.86 2.05
CA LYS A 59 -2.56 14.54 3.17
C LYS A 59 -1.64 15.55 3.85
N MET A 60 -0.38 15.19 4.09
CA MET A 60 0.61 16.09 4.69
C MET A 60 0.86 17.34 3.84
N ILE A 61 0.97 17.19 2.51
CA ILE A 61 1.12 18.32 1.57
C ILE A 61 -0.06 19.29 1.70
N ALA A 62 -1.29 18.75 1.69
CA ALA A 62 -2.50 19.55 1.81
C ALA A 62 -2.61 20.24 3.19
N ASP A 63 -2.47 19.48 4.28
CA ASP A 63 -2.69 19.97 5.64
C ASP A 63 -1.64 20.99 6.09
N LEU A 64 -0.40 20.87 5.60
CA LEU A 64 0.70 21.81 5.91
C LEU A 64 0.89 22.88 4.84
N ALA A 65 -0.01 22.96 3.86
CA ALA A 65 0.00 23.95 2.79
C ALA A 65 1.33 24.04 2.02
N TYR A 66 1.94 22.88 1.74
CA TYR A 66 3.10 22.82 0.86
C TYR A 66 2.68 23.13 -0.58
N ASP A 67 3.35 24.09 -1.23
CA ASP A 67 3.19 24.36 -2.65
C ASP A 67 4.01 23.36 -3.49
N ILE A 68 3.62 22.08 -3.40
CA ILE A 68 4.32 20.95 -4.02
C ILE A 68 3.30 20.06 -4.72
N THR A 69 3.54 19.77 -6.00
CA THR A 69 2.72 18.81 -6.74
C THR A 69 3.24 17.39 -6.51
N LEU A 70 2.39 16.55 -5.93
CA LEU A 70 2.66 15.12 -5.75
C LEU A 70 2.30 14.33 -7.01
N VAL A 71 3.30 13.70 -7.63
CA VAL A 71 3.15 12.80 -8.77
C VAL A 71 3.24 11.35 -8.29
N SER A 72 2.18 10.57 -8.49
CA SER A 72 2.20 9.14 -8.23
C SER A 72 2.86 8.40 -9.40
N VAL A 73 3.74 7.45 -9.08
CA VAL A 73 4.45 6.64 -10.08
C VAL A 73 3.96 5.20 -10.00
N PRO A 74 3.37 4.65 -11.08
CA PRO A 74 2.87 3.29 -11.10
C PRO A 74 3.90 2.27 -10.66
N THR A 75 3.45 1.24 -9.94
CA THR A 75 4.30 0.14 -9.49
C THR A 75 4.92 -0.58 -10.69
N VAL A 76 6.25 -0.53 -10.79
CA VAL A 76 7.00 -1.30 -11.78
C VAL A 76 6.99 -2.77 -11.38
N ARG A 77 6.72 -3.65 -12.35
CA ARG A 77 6.64 -5.09 -12.15
C ARG A 77 7.64 -5.82 -13.04
N ASP A 78 8.09 -6.98 -12.59
CA ASP A 78 8.85 -7.89 -13.44
C ASP A 78 7.95 -8.51 -14.53
N LYS A 79 8.54 -9.28 -15.45
CA LYS A 79 7.81 -9.98 -16.52
C LYS A 79 6.74 -10.96 -16.04
N ASN A 80 6.81 -11.40 -14.78
CA ASN A 80 5.87 -12.33 -14.17
C ASN A 80 4.79 -11.61 -13.35
N GLY A 81 4.88 -10.29 -13.21
CA GLY A 81 3.92 -9.45 -12.47
C GLY A 81 4.31 -9.16 -11.02
N LEU A 82 5.46 -9.65 -10.52
CA LEU A 82 5.94 -9.35 -9.18
C LEU A 82 6.31 -7.86 -9.09
N ALA A 83 5.74 -7.16 -8.11
CA ALA A 83 6.11 -5.79 -7.81
C ALA A 83 7.60 -5.69 -7.46
N LEU A 84 8.34 -4.82 -8.16
CA LEU A 84 9.76 -4.66 -7.89
C LEU A 84 9.97 -4.03 -6.51
N SER A 85 10.88 -4.62 -5.75
CA SER A 85 11.20 -4.22 -4.39
C SER A 85 12.65 -4.63 -4.08
N SER A 86 13.39 -3.81 -3.34
CA SER A 86 14.70 -4.19 -2.83
C SER A 86 14.65 -5.48 -2.00
N ARG A 87 13.51 -5.74 -1.36
CA ARG A 87 13.24 -6.96 -0.58
C ARG A 87 13.23 -8.23 -1.44
N ASN A 88 13.00 -8.13 -2.75
CA ASN A 88 12.98 -9.30 -3.63
C ASN A 88 14.36 -9.98 -3.68
N ASN A 89 15.43 -9.26 -3.37
CA ASN A 89 16.80 -9.82 -3.27
C ASN A 89 16.95 -10.83 -2.12
N ASN A 90 16.02 -10.83 -1.16
CA ASN A 90 16.03 -11.77 -0.04
C ASN A 90 15.29 -13.08 -0.37
N LEU A 91 14.62 -13.16 -1.53
CA LEU A 91 13.93 -14.36 -1.96
C LEU A 91 14.93 -15.37 -2.48
N THR A 92 14.78 -16.62 -2.07
CA THR A 92 15.43 -17.76 -2.73
C THR A 92 14.90 -17.93 -4.15
N THR A 93 15.58 -18.74 -4.97
CA THR A 93 15.14 -19.05 -6.33
C THR A 93 13.72 -19.65 -6.36
N ASP A 94 13.38 -20.50 -5.39
CA ASP A 94 12.06 -21.14 -5.33
C ASP A 94 10.98 -20.15 -4.88
N GLU A 95 11.26 -19.36 -3.86
CA GLU A 95 10.37 -18.28 -3.41
C GLU A 95 10.14 -17.24 -4.52
N HIS A 96 11.16 -16.91 -5.31
CA HIS A 96 11.01 -15.99 -6.43
C HIS A 96 10.05 -16.53 -7.51
N ARG A 97 9.92 -17.85 -7.68
CA ARG A 97 8.92 -18.43 -8.60
C ARG A 97 7.49 -18.36 -8.04
N ILE A 98 7.35 -18.38 -6.72
CA ILE A 98 6.07 -18.31 -6.01
C ILE A 98 5.58 -16.85 -5.86
N ALA A 99 6.50 -15.90 -5.65
CA ALA A 99 6.21 -14.50 -5.36
C ALA A 99 5.16 -13.82 -6.28
N PRO A 100 5.11 -14.09 -7.60
CA PRO A 100 4.08 -13.52 -8.48
C PRO A 100 2.63 -13.91 -8.14
N GLU A 101 2.39 -15.01 -7.40
CA GLU A 101 1.05 -15.43 -6.98
C GLU A 101 0.33 -14.36 -6.15
N LEU A 102 1.07 -13.57 -5.35
CA LEU A 102 0.51 -12.44 -4.61
C LEU A 102 -0.22 -11.46 -5.54
N SER A 103 0.39 -11.11 -6.68
CA SER A 103 -0.22 -10.19 -7.65
C SER A 103 -1.38 -10.84 -8.40
N LYS A 104 -1.32 -12.16 -8.68
CA LYS A 104 -2.39 -12.89 -9.36
C LYS A 104 -3.65 -12.95 -8.49
N ILE A 105 -3.49 -13.31 -7.22
CA ILE A 105 -4.60 -13.37 -6.25
C ILE A 105 -5.21 -11.97 -6.08
N MET A 106 -4.38 -10.93 -5.92
CA MET A 106 -4.84 -9.54 -5.84
C MET A 106 -5.66 -9.11 -7.07
N LYS A 107 -5.20 -9.47 -8.28
CA LYS A 107 -5.93 -9.17 -9.52
C LYS A 107 -7.26 -9.91 -9.60
N SER A 108 -7.32 -11.15 -9.12
CA SER A 108 -8.59 -11.90 -9.05
C SER A 108 -9.61 -11.20 -8.15
N ILE A 109 -9.17 -10.63 -7.02
CA ILE A 109 -10.04 -9.81 -6.16
C ILE A 109 -10.53 -8.58 -6.94
N ALA A 110 -9.61 -7.87 -7.61
CA ALA A 110 -9.94 -6.67 -8.39
C ALA A 110 -10.98 -6.95 -9.49
N GLU A 111 -10.83 -8.06 -10.21
CA GLU A 111 -11.77 -8.49 -11.25
C GLU A 111 -13.16 -8.78 -10.68
N LYS A 112 -13.26 -9.51 -9.55
CA LYS A 112 -14.54 -9.77 -8.89
C LYS A 112 -15.22 -8.47 -8.43
N MET A 113 -14.45 -7.54 -7.86
CA MET A 113 -14.97 -6.24 -7.44
C MET A 113 -15.43 -5.39 -8.62
N ALA A 114 -14.70 -5.40 -9.74
CA ALA A 114 -15.12 -4.71 -10.97
C ALA A 114 -16.42 -5.30 -11.54
N GLN A 115 -16.75 -6.56 -11.24
CA GLN A 115 -18.00 -7.23 -11.63
C GLN A 115 -19.15 -7.03 -10.63
N GLY A 116 -18.97 -6.20 -9.61
CA GLY A 116 -20.01 -5.86 -8.64
C GLY A 116 -19.96 -6.63 -7.32
N GLU A 117 -18.98 -7.53 -7.11
CA GLU A 117 -18.80 -8.17 -5.80
C GLU A 117 -18.43 -7.11 -4.74
N ARG A 118 -19.10 -7.16 -3.59
CA ARG A 118 -18.93 -6.21 -2.48
C ARG A 118 -18.77 -6.90 -1.12
N HIS A 119 -18.85 -8.23 -1.05
CA HIS A 119 -18.56 -9.02 0.16
C HIS A 119 -17.04 -9.07 0.41
N THR A 120 -16.46 -7.93 0.79
CA THR A 120 -15.01 -7.74 0.94
C THR A 120 -14.38 -8.72 1.93
N GLU A 121 -15.04 -9.01 3.05
CA GLU A 121 -14.54 -9.98 4.03
C GLU A 121 -14.39 -11.39 3.44
N GLN A 122 -15.35 -11.82 2.61
CA GLN A 122 -15.29 -13.13 1.93
C GLN A 122 -14.18 -13.16 0.88
N LEU A 123 -14.01 -12.08 0.13
CA LEU A 123 -12.91 -11.94 -0.83
C LEU A 123 -11.54 -12.04 -0.14
N LEU A 124 -11.38 -11.35 1.00
CA LEU A 124 -10.14 -11.35 1.78
C LEU A 124 -9.88 -12.72 2.43
N ALA A 125 -10.92 -13.41 2.91
CA ALA A 125 -10.79 -14.76 3.45
C ALA A 125 -10.35 -15.77 2.37
N GLN A 126 -10.97 -15.72 1.18
CA GLN A 126 -10.57 -16.54 0.04
C GLN A 126 -9.13 -16.27 -0.40
N ALA A 127 -8.75 -14.99 -0.48
CA ALA A 127 -7.39 -14.59 -0.84
C ALA A 127 -6.35 -15.07 0.17
N SER A 128 -6.68 -15.03 1.47
CA SER A 128 -5.82 -15.55 2.53
C SER A 128 -5.60 -17.05 2.39
N GLU A 129 -6.63 -17.83 2.05
CA GLU A 129 -6.49 -19.27 1.83
C GLU A 129 -5.64 -19.58 0.59
N GLN A 130 -5.91 -18.91 -0.53
CA GLN A 130 -5.11 -19.07 -1.75
C GLN A 130 -3.63 -18.72 -1.54
N LEU A 131 -3.35 -17.70 -0.73
CA LEU A 131 -1.98 -17.36 -0.35
C LEU A 131 -1.33 -18.49 0.47
N ARG A 132 -2.04 -19.08 1.43
CA ARG A 132 -1.54 -20.23 2.21
C ARG A 132 -1.25 -21.44 1.33
N GLU A 133 -2.16 -21.76 0.42
CA GLU A 133 -1.99 -22.85 -0.56
C GLU A 133 -0.78 -22.63 -1.47
N ALA A 134 -0.51 -21.37 -1.84
CA ALA A 134 0.66 -21.00 -2.62
C ALA A 134 1.98 -20.97 -1.81
N GLY A 135 1.94 -21.17 -0.49
CA GLY A 135 3.12 -21.20 0.38
C GLY A 135 3.46 -19.89 1.08
N PHE A 136 2.56 -18.90 1.05
CA PHE A 136 2.69 -17.68 1.84
C PHE A 136 2.13 -17.88 3.26
N MET A 137 2.59 -17.05 4.18
CA MET A 137 1.89 -16.75 5.42
C MET A 137 1.23 -15.37 5.27
N PRO A 138 -0.10 -15.29 5.06
CA PRO A 138 -0.80 -14.01 4.99
C PRO A 138 -0.55 -13.18 6.26
N ASP A 139 -0.29 -11.89 6.06
CA ASP A 139 -0.25 -10.91 7.13
C ASP A 139 -1.58 -10.14 7.11
N GLU A 140 -1.54 -8.83 6.95
CA GLU A 140 -2.74 -8.02 6.85
C GLU A 140 -3.16 -7.80 5.39
N LEU A 141 -4.41 -8.13 5.08
CA LEU A 141 -5.04 -7.86 3.78
C LEU A 141 -6.24 -6.93 3.99
N PHE A 142 -6.35 -5.91 3.16
CA PHE A 142 -7.43 -4.93 3.28
C PHE A 142 -8.03 -4.55 1.92
N ILE A 143 -9.32 -4.24 1.95
CA ILE A 143 -10.01 -3.52 0.87
C ILE A 143 -10.53 -2.23 1.49
N ARG A 144 -10.07 -1.09 0.98
CA ARG A 144 -10.36 0.24 1.51
C ARG A 144 -10.77 1.20 0.42
N ASP A 145 -11.36 2.30 0.81
CA ASP A 145 -11.55 3.45 -0.06
C ASP A 145 -10.18 3.99 -0.50
N ALA A 146 -9.99 4.20 -1.80
CA ALA A 146 -8.69 4.57 -2.36
C ALA A 146 -8.25 5.99 -2.00
N GLU A 147 -9.18 6.87 -1.63
CA GLU A 147 -8.88 8.26 -1.28
C GLU A 147 -8.59 8.40 0.21
N THR A 148 -9.42 7.75 1.04
CA THR A 148 -9.40 7.96 2.50
C THR A 148 -8.72 6.84 3.28
N LEU A 149 -8.54 5.65 2.69
CA LEU A 149 -8.15 4.42 3.37
C LEU A 149 -9.13 3.97 4.49
N ALA A 150 -10.30 4.59 4.56
CA ALA A 150 -11.40 4.16 5.41
C ALA A 150 -12.07 2.89 4.85
N PRO A 151 -12.87 2.17 5.66
CA PRO A 151 -13.74 1.13 5.12
C PRO A 151 -14.61 1.65 3.97
N LEU A 152 -14.89 0.81 2.98
CA LEU A 152 -15.76 1.18 1.87
C LEU A 152 -17.16 1.54 2.37
N ASN A 153 -17.79 2.51 1.73
CA ASN A 153 -19.18 2.87 1.94
C ASN A 153 -19.91 3.07 0.60
N THR A 154 -21.18 3.47 0.64
CA THR A 154 -21.99 3.65 -0.58
C THR A 154 -21.53 4.80 -1.48
N GLU A 155 -20.72 5.72 -0.97
CA GLU A 155 -20.15 6.84 -1.72
C GLU A 155 -18.77 6.51 -2.32
N SER A 156 -18.14 5.41 -1.92
CA SER A 156 -16.85 4.97 -2.44
C SER A 156 -16.93 4.69 -3.94
N LYS A 157 -16.18 5.48 -4.72
CA LYS A 157 -16.07 5.31 -6.19
C LYS A 157 -14.85 4.50 -6.58
N ASN A 158 -13.82 4.48 -5.75
CA ASN A 158 -12.57 3.79 -6.00
C ASN A 158 -12.19 2.99 -4.76
N ALA A 159 -11.92 1.70 -4.93
CA ALA A 159 -11.29 0.88 -3.90
C ALA A 159 -9.79 0.76 -4.14
N VAL A 160 -9.06 0.44 -3.07
CA VAL A 160 -7.70 -0.09 -3.12
C VAL A 160 -7.66 -1.40 -2.34
N ILE A 161 -7.12 -2.44 -2.99
CA ILE A 161 -6.77 -3.71 -2.37
C ILE A 161 -5.33 -3.57 -1.91
N LEU A 162 -5.07 -3.81 -0.63
CA LEU A 162 -3.76 -3.76 0.00
C LEU A 162 -3.42 -5.16 0.48
N MET A 163 -2.29 -5.69 0.02
CA MET A 163 -1.87 -7.05 0.33
C MET A 163 -0.52 -7.03 1.03
N ALA A 164 -0.43 -7.66 2.19
CA ALA A 164 0.84 -8.01 2.83
C ALA A 164 0.88 -9.51 3.13
N ALA A 165 1.99 -10.16 2.77
CA ALA A 165 2.20 -11.57 3.06
C ALA A 165 3.69 -11.88 3.18
N TRP A 166 4.01 -12.85 4.03
CA TRP A 166 5.36 -13.39 4.18
C TRP A 166 5.56 -14.56 3.23
N LEU A 167 6.71 -14.59 2.57
CA LEU A 167 7.20 -15.74 1.83
C LEU A 167 8.59 -16.07 2.37
N GLY A 168 8.69 -17.18 3.09
CA GLY A 168 9.83 -17.47 3.96
C GLY A 168 10.06 -16.33 4.96
N GLN A 169 11.23 -15.70 4.89
CA GLN A 169 11.60 -14.57 5.76
C GLN A 169 11.33 -13.19 5.13
N THR A 170 10.79 -13.15 3.92
CA THR A 170 10.60 -11.90 3.18
C THR A 170 9.14 -11.45 3.22
N ARG A 171 8.87 -10.31 3.85
CA ARG A 171 7.55 -9.66 3.82
C ARG A 171 7.36 -8.87 2.53
N LEU A 172 6.50 -9.36 1.66
CA LEU A 172 6.10 -8.73 0.41
C LEU A 172 4.83 -7.90 0.61
N ILE A 173 4.73 -6.81 -0.15
CA ILE A 173 3.54 -5.97 -0.22
C ILE A 173 3.20 -5.69 -1.67
N ASP A 174 1.92 -5.57 -1.95
CA ASP A 174 1.40 -5.15 -3.25
C ASP A 174 0.04 -4.44 -3.07
N ASN A 175 -0.38 -3.68 -4.07
CA ASN A 175 -1.70 -3.08 -4.08
C ASN A 175 -2.26 -2.90 -5.50
N GLN A 176 -3.59 -2.80 -5.57
CA GLN A 176 -4.32 -2.58 -6.81
C GLN A 176 -5.54 -1.70 -6.56
N ARG A 177 -5.67 -0.64 -7.35
CA ARG A 177 -6.88 0.19 -7.37
C ARG A 177 -7.97 -0.45 -8.24
N VAL A 178 -9.21 -0.26 -7.86
CA VAL A 178 -10.40 -0.76 -8.56
C VAL A 178 -11.42 0.38 -8.67
N ASP A 179 -11.92 0.63 -9.88
CA ASP A 179 -13.05 1.51 -10.12
C ASP A 179 -14.35 0.77 -9.76
N LEU A 180 -15.15 1.36 -8.88
CA LEU A 180 -16.41 0.78 -8.39
C LEU A 180 -17.65 1.36 -9.09
N THR A 181 -17.46 2.26 -10.05
CA THR A 181 -18.55 2.99 -10.73
C THR A 181 -19.10 2.29 -11.96
N GLN A 182 -18.52 1.15 -12.33
CA GLN A 182 -18.99 0.30 -13.43
C GLN A 182 -20.12 -0.63 -13.01
#